data_AF-A0A401Q3K8-F1
#
_entry.id   AF-A0A401Q3K8-F1
#
_cell.length_a   1.000
_cell.length_b   1.000
_cell.length_c   1.000
_cell.angle_alpha   90.00
_cell.angle_beta   90.00
_cell.angle_gamma   90.00
#
_symmetry.space_group_name_H-M   'P 1'
#
loop_
_entity.id
_entity.type
_entity.pdbx_description
1 polymer ?
#
loop_
_entity_poly.entity_id
_entity_poly.type
_entity_poly.pdbx_seq_one_letter_code
_entity_poly.pdbx_strand_id
1 'polypeptide(L)'
;MDAHKDLNEGLREGIFYRGRILIALAVEVFSSISAIQGAKSKSLKSAFSKLKLKKKSKKSKSKSKTKEEISGQNEDEDGSNAQDQPNAVEVEVEEIHPVPESIAGEKEEFLLFAAFFEATMVDPSVGSRPITFEVSIGNYGKLVDVVPKKKKEGKVDESEEKKSLLDARDSEDELENAETSSLPKQNSVTPPAKAESTEFDRSYSCIPYLYEKPCVYVWSSWEEYSWRLYNSNILAKITERLEDGLDEVKHMLKRPKSEAQSHLQRTLNEFVAGCRQYHIYAEKKTTSRPNNLDRCRIKSLKHNIIVYAKQALRMMKRLNKKNVKEKLDDAQKLLQKIKTRVQEPQTPLPDVFIWMLSNGKRAAFARIPSRNILYSVAEEEKGRDCGKIQSIIMKTPGAPIGEIFAKLELYMWLGVTKFTKSNISSLPQEFIPVYEEGVRRTEISRSLPPIKLNSDYNSYFQLRAHLYQARGVLAADDTGLSDPFAKVVFSTQCQSTRVSTVNHLLV
;
A
#
# COMPACT_ATOMS: atom_id res chain seq x y z
N MET A 1 -37.92 3.39 35.83
CA MET A 1 -37.73 3.89 34.45
C MET A 1 -36.34 3.49 34.00
N ASP A 2 -36.12 3.26 32.71
CA ASP A 2 -34.77 2.97 32.19
C ASP A 2 -33.95 4.27 32.16
N ALA A 3 -32.93 4.37 33.02
CA ALA A 3 -32.04 5.52 33.12
C ALA A 3 -31.14 5.72 31.88
N HIS A 4 -31.16 4.76 30.94
CA HIS A 4 -30.35 4.78 29.72
C HIS A 4 -31.19 4.92 28.45
N LYS A 5 -32.50 5.18 28.57
CA LYS A 5 -33.37 5.44 27.42
C LYS A 5 -32.90 6.66 26.62
N ASP A 6 -32.64 7.77 27.30
CA ASP A 6 -32.19 9.04 26.68
C ASP A 6 -30.75 8.92 26.13
N LEU A 7 -29.94 8.01 26.70
CA LEU A 7 -28.66 7.63 26.13
C LEU A 7 -28.86 6.86 24.81
N ASN A 8 -29.75 5.88 24.76
CA ASN A 8 -30.02 5.06 23.57
C ASN A 8 -30.69 5.83 22.43
N GLU A 9 -31.53 6.82 22.71
CA GLU A 9 -32.22 7.62 21.69
C GLU A 9 -31.35 8.76 21.12
N GLY A 10 -30.27 9.15 21.81
CA GLY A 10 -29.24 10.06 21.32
C GLY A 10 -29.52 11.52 21.66
N LEU A 11 -28.56 12.16 22.36
CA LEU A 11 -28.81 13.44 23.05
C LEU A 11 -28.94 14.69 22.16
N ARG A 12 -28.47 14.66 20.90
CA ARG A 12 -28.51 15.77 19.92
C ARG A 12 -28.44 15.26 18.48
N GLU A 13 -28.52 16.17 17.50
CA GLU A 13 -28.16 15.95 16.09
C GLU A 13 -26.67 15.58 15.92
N GLY A 14 -26.30 14.36 16.32
CA GLY A 14 -24.96 13.81 16.11
C GLY A 14 -24.76 13.36 14.65
N ILE A 15 -23.64 13.75 14.05
CA ILE A 15 -23.27 13.30 12.69
C ILE A 15 -22.94 11.80 12.76
N PHE A 16 -23.89 10.94 12.37
CA PHE A 16 -23.71 9.49 12.46
C PHE A 16 -22.78 8.97 11.35
N TYR A 17 -21.56 8.57 11.71
CA TYR A 17 -20.62 7.95 10.77
C TYR A 17 -20.75 6.43 10.76
N ARG A 18 -21.39 5.89 9.72
CA ARG A 18 -21.52 4.43 9.53
C ARG A 18 -20.26 3.81 8.90
N GLY A 19 -19.16 3.80 9.64
CA GLY A 19 -17.90 3.16 9.23
C GLY A 19 -17.97 1.63 9.13
N ARG A 20 -16.99 1.03 8.43
CA ARG A 20 -16.66 -0.39 8.52
C ARG A 20 -15.44 -0.52 9.46
N ILE A 21 -15.60 -1.06 10.66
CA ILE A 21 -14.47 -1.29 11.58
C ILE A 21 -13.71 -2.54 11.11
N LEU A 22 -12.40 -2.42 10.95
CA LEU A 22 -11.50 -3.58 10.76
C LEU A 22 -11.20 -4.18 12.13
N ILE A 23 -11.82 -5.33 12.42
CA ILE A 23 -11.59 -6.09 13.65
C ILE A 23 -10.49 -7.12 13.39
N ALA A 24 -9.37 -7.00 14.10
CA ALA A 24 -8.39 -8.08 14.18
C ALA A 24 -8.90 -9.14 15.17
N LEU A 25 -8.98 -10.39 14.71
CA LEU A 25 -9.34 -11.54 15.55
C LEU A 25 -8.08 -12.33 15.88
N ALA A 26 -7.61 -12.20 17.11
CA ALA A 26 -6.61 -13.10 17.68
C ALA A 26 -7.32 -14.31 18.32
N VAL A 27 -6.72 -15.50 18.22
CA VAL A 27 -7.21 -16.73 18.84
C VAL A 27 -6.02 -17.41 19.52
N GLU A 28 -5.98 -17.33 20.85
CA GLU A 28 -4.91 -17.93 21.66
C GLU A 28 -5.36 -19.30 22.17
N VAL A 29 -4.71 -20.36 21.67
CA VAL A 29 -5.07 -21.75 21.98
C VAL A 29 -4.22 -22.27 23.14
N PHE A 30 -4.68 -22.06 24.37
CA PHE A 30 -4.03 -22.57 25.57
C PHE A 30 -4.19 -24.09 25.70
N SER A 31 -3.16 -24.85 25.31
CA SER A 31 -3.15 -26.31 25.41
C SER A 31 -2.71 -26.77 26.82
N SER A 32 -3.67 -27.07 27.67
CA SER A 32 -3.45 -27.59 29.02
C SER A 32 -2.92 -29.04 29.00
N ILE A 33 -1.59 -29.19 29.07
CA ILE A 33 -0.86 -30.47 29.04
C ILE A 33 -1.41 -31.49 30.07
N SER A 34 -1.95 -31.01 31.18
CA SER A 34 -2.61 -31.78 32.25
C SER A 34 -3.68 -32.77 31.76
N ALA A 35 -4.38 -32.49 30.65
CA ALA A 35 -5.45 -33.34 30.14
C ALA A 35 -4.96 -34.67 29.50
N ILE A 36 -3.67 -34.79 29.16
CA ILE A 36 -3.16 -35.89 28.32
C ILE A 36 -2.78 -37.13 29.14
N GLN A 37 -2.49 -37.00 30.43
CA GLN A 37 -1.98 -38.12 31.26
C GLN A 37 -3.07 -39.00 31.90
N GLY A 38 -4.35 -38.64 31.79
CA GLY A 38 -5.44 -39.38 32.42
C GLY A 38 -5.84 -40.70 31.75
N ALA A 39 -5.62 -40.86 30.44
CA ALA A 39 -6.23 -41.98 29.69
C ALA A 39 -5.42 -42.46 28.46
N LYS A 40 -4.43 -43.34 28.68
CA LYS A 40 -4.05 -44.45 27.78
C LYS A 40 -3.01 -45.39 28.39
N SER A 41 -3.46 -46.51 28.95
CA SER A 41 -2.66 -47.73 29.04
C SER A 41 -3.55 -48.97 28.81
N LYS A 42 -2.93 -50.06 28.33
CA LYS A 42 -3.51 -51.38 28.01
C LYS A 42 -4.30 -51.48 26.68
N SER A 43 -3.84 -52.41 25.84
CA SER A 43 -4.35 -52.78 24.50
C SER A 43 -4.23 -51.68 23.42
N LEU A 44 -3.99 -51.98 22.14
CA LEU A 44 -3.95 -53.27 21.43
C LEU A 44 -2.57 -53.55 20.81
N LYS A 45 -2.16 -54.83 20.79
CA LYS A 45 -1.06 -55.36 19.97
C LYS A 45 -1.58 -56.47 19.06
N SER A 46 -1.79 -56.22 17.77
CA SER A 46 -1.67 -57.17 16.65
C SER A 46 -2.16 -56.54 15.35
N ALA A 47 -1.61 -57.01 14.22
CA ALA A 47 -1.80 -56.50 12.86
C ALA A 47 -1.40 -55.00 12.66
N PHE A 48 -0.71 -54.60 11.60
CA PHE A 48 -0.29 -55.32 10.39
C PHE A 48 1.23 -55.23 10.18
N SER A 49 1.84 -56.34 9.75
CA SER A 49 3.15 -56.33 9.10
C SER A 49 3.09 -57.20 7.84
N LYS A 50 3.37 -56.57 6.67
CA LYS A 50 3.65 -57.11 5.32
C LYS A 50 3.10 -56.16 4.24
N LEU A 51 3.94 -55.24 3.76
CA LEU A 51 4.41 -55.23 2.36
C LEU A 51 5.45 -54.11 2.15
N LYS A 52 6.56 -54.43 1.46
CA LYS A 52 7.42 -53.44 0.81
C LYS A 52 7.16 -53.53 -0.70
N LEU A 53 6.95 -52.42 -1.40
CA LEU A 53 7.08 -52.39 -2.86
C LEU A 53 7.72 -51.09 -3.36
N LYS A 54 8.41 -51.18 -4.50
CA LYS A 54 9.32 -50.14 -5.01
C LYS A 54 8.59 -49.12 -5.89
N LYS A 55 8.90 -47.83 -5.72
CA LYS A 55 8.42 -46.76 -6.61
C LYS A 55 9.33 -46.70 -7.85
N LYS A 56 8.83 -47.11 -9.02
CA LYS A 56 9.46 -46.86 -10.34
C LYS A 56 8.64 -45.81 -11.09
N SER A 57 9.26 -44.70 -11.48
CA SER A 57 8.70 -43.78 -12.48
C SER A 57 8.99 -44.31 -13.90
N LYS A 58 7.98 -44.30 -14.79
CA LYS A 58 8.15 -44.53 -16.23
C LYS A 58 7.90 -43.22 -16.98
N LYS A 59 8.82 -42.86 -17.87
CA LYS A 59 8.74 -41.69 -18.76
C LYS A 59 8.00 -42.11 -20.04
N SER A 60 6.87 -41.49 -20.37
CA SER A 60 6.15 -41.68 -21.63
C SER A 60 6.75 -40.82 -22.76
N LYS A 61 6.55 -41.22 -24.02
CA LYS A 61 7.17 -40.59 -25.20
C LYS A 61 6.25 -40.68 -26.44
N SER A 62 5.87 -39.54 -26.99
CA SER A 62 5.16 -39.37 -28.27
C SER A 62 5.59 -38.01 -28.85
N LYS A 63 6.54 -37.89 -29.80
CA LYS A 63 6.68 -38.49 -31.15
C LYS A 63 5.74 -37.80 -32.17
N SER A 64 6.31 -36.87 -32.94
CA SER A 64 5.77 -36.24 -34.17
C SER A 64 6.70 -36.52 -35.38
N LYS A 65 6.24 -36.30 -36.63
CA LYS A 65 6.95 -36.62 -37.91
C LYS A 65 6.28 -35.89 -39.10
N THR A 66 6.90 -35.62 -40.28
CA THR A 66 8.33 -35.63 -40.67
C THR A 66 8.75 -34.21 -41.16
N LYS A 67 9.02 -33.81 -42.42
CA LYS A 67 9.25 -34.49 -43.73
C LYS A 67 9.99 -33.56 -44.73
N GLU A 68 11.31 -33.76 -44.92
CA GLU A 68 12.14 -33.21 -46.02
C GLU A 68 12.21 -31.65 -46.14
N GLU A 69 13.07 -30.99 -46.93
CA GLU A 69 14.09 -31.33 -47.96
C GLU A 69 15.44 -30.62 -47.58
N ILE A 70 16.64 -31.23 -47.59
CA ILE A 70 17.57 -31.65 -48.67
C ILE A 70 18.30 -30.51 -49.43
N SER A 71 19.57 -30.26 -49.05
CA SER A 71 20.79 -29.95 -49.87
C SER A 71 21.82 -29.16 -49.03
N GLY A 72 23.14 -29.41 -49.06
CA GLY A 72 23.91 -30.55 -49.58
C GLY A 72 25.43 -30.26 -49.57
N GLN A 73 26.27 -31.30 -49.35
CA GLN A 73 27.74 -31.33 -49.55
C GLN A 73 28.59 -30.43 -48.59
N ASN A 74 29.78 -30.80 -48.07
CA ASN A 74 30.69 -31.95 -48.29
C ASN A 74 31.39 -32.42 -46.99
N GLU A 75 32.00 -33.61 -47.06
CA GLU A 75 33.31 -34.10 -46.54
C GLU A 75 34.23 -33.10 -45.77
N ASP A 76 35.08 -33.47 -44.79
CA ASP A 76 35.57 -34.82 -44.40
C ASP A 76 36.10 -34.96 -42.93
N GLU A 77 36.44 -36.22 -42.57
CA GLU A 77 37.22 -36.81 -41.45
C GLU A 77 37.57 -36.09 -40.12
N ASP A 78 37.16 -36.78 -39.03
CA ASP A 78 37.86 -37.16 -37.77
C ASP A 78 38.71 -36.16 -36.91
N GLY A 79 38.65 -36.36 -35.59
CA GLY A 79 39.39 -35.55 -34.61
C GLY A 79 38.72 -35.45 -33.24
N SER A 80 38.96 -36.41 -32.35
CA SER A 80 38.38 -36.41 -31.00
C SER A 80 38.94 -35.30 -30.11
N ASN A 81 38.08 -34.50 -29.48
CA ASN A 81 38.41 -33.81 -28.23
C ASN A 81 37.15 -33.57 -27.36
N ALA A 82 37.37 -33.32 -26.06
CA ALA A 82 36.30 -33.28 -25.06
C ALA A 82 35.43 -32.01 -25.17
N GLN A 83 34.15 -32.14 -24.81
CA GLN A 83 33.27 -30.99 -24.60
C GLN A 83 33.54 -30.36 -23.23
N ASP A 84 34.46 -29.38 -23.19
CA ASP A 84 34.49 -28.44 -22.08
C ASP A 84 33.17 -27.66 -22.00
N GLN A 85 32.57 -27.63 -20.81
CA GLN A 85 31.46 -26.72 -20.54
C GLN A 85 32.03 -25.35 -20.17
N PRO A 86 31.62 -24.24 -20.83
CA PRO A 86 32.05 -22.91 -20.42
C PRO A 86 31.59 -22.65 -18.99
N ASN A 87 32.55 -22.52 -18.08
CA ASN A 87 32.32 -22.55 -16.64
C ASN A 87 31.88 -21.18 -16.06
N ALA A 88 31.63 -20.22 -16.93
CA ALA A 88 31.09 -18.89 -16.64
C ALA A 88 30.17 -18.45 -17.79
N VAL A 89 29.11 -17.72 -17.46
CA VAL A 89 28.38 -16.90 -18.44
C VAL A 89 29.02 -15.52 -18.38
N GLU A 90 29.82 -15.17 -19.37
CA GLU A 90 30.26 -13.78 -19.52
C GLU A 90 29.05 -12.91 -19.88
N VAL A 91 28.76 -11.96 -18.98
CA VAL A 91 27.76 -10.93 -19.22
C VAL A 91 28.49 -9.74 -19.83
N GLU A 92 28.57 -9.73 -21.15
CA GLU A 92 28.90 -8.52 -21.90
C GLU A 92 27.87 -7.44 -21.56
N VAL A 93 28.35 -6.31 -21.05
CA VAL A 93 27.56 -5.12 -20.79
C VAL A 93 28.01 -4.08 -21.78
N GLU A 94 27.27 -3.91 -22.87
CA GLU A 94 27.49 -2.81 -23.80
C GLU A 94 27.12 -1.49 -23.12
N GLU A 95 28.05 -0.54 -23.11
CA GLU A 95 27.78 0.83 -22.66
C GLU A 95 26.84 1.52 -23.64
N ILE A 96 25.56 1.63 -23.27
CA ILE A 96 24.58 2.41 -24.02
C ILE A 96 25.04 3.87 -24.10
N HIS A 97 25.05 4.42 -25.31
CA HIS A 97 25.40 5.83 -25.50
C HIS A 97 24.44 6.71 -24.67
N PRO A 98 24.96 7.74 -23.96
CA PRO A 98 24.13 8.58 -23.11
C PRO A 98 23.03 9.25 -23.94
N VAL A 99 21.78 9.10 -23.49
CA VAL A 99 20.62 9.65 -24.18
C VAL A 99 20.74 11.18 -24.20
N PRO A 100 20.74 11.84 -25.37
CA PRO A 100 20.91 13.29 -25.45
C PRO A 100 19.88 14.04 -24.61
N GLU A 101 20.32 15.03 -23.83
CA GLU A 101 19.45 15.83 -22.94
C GLU A 101 18.29 16.52 -23.68
N SER A 102 18.44 16.76 -24.98
CA SER A 102 17.38 17.27 -25.87
C SER A 102 16.19 16.31 -26.07
N ILE A 103 16.34 15.03 -25.72
CA ILE A 103 15.28 14.01 -25.71
C ILE A 103 14.59 13.94 -24.34
N ALA A 104 15.31 14.29 -23.26
CA ALA A 104 14.76 14.31 -21.91
C ALA A 104 13.65 15.37 -21.76
N GLY A 105 12.71 15.09 -20.85
CA GLY A 105 11.69 16.05 -20.46
C GLY A 105 12.28 17.22 -19.67
N GLU A 106 11.59 18.36 -19.69
CA GLU A 106 11.88 19.43 -18.72
C GLU A 106 11.66 18.87 -17.31
N LYS A 107 12.71 18.94 -16.48
CA LYS A 107 12.67 18.53 -15.08
C LYS A 107 11.90 19.58 -14.26
N GLU A 108 10.84 19.17 -13.58
CA GLU A 108 10.12 19.97 -12.60
C GLU A 108 10.45 19.48 -11.18
N GLU A 109 10.58 20.41 -10.24
CA GLU A 109 10.81 20.08 -8.82
C GLU A 109 9.51 19.62 -8.14
N PHE A 110 9.60 18.52 -7.40
CA PHE A 110 8.52 17.98 -6.58
C PHE A 110 8.92 17.95 -5.09
N LEU A 111 7.96 18.35 -4.25
CA LEU A 111 7.98 18.13 -2.81
C LEU A 111 7.09 16.91 -2.49
N LEU A 112 7.68 15.92 -1.85
CA LEU A 112 6.97 14.93 -1.05
C LEU A 112 6.97 15.41 0.41
N PHE A 113 5.79 15.48 1.02
CA PHE A 113 5.58 15.83 2.43
C PHE A 113 4.72 14.77 3.11
N ALA A 114 5.11 14.36 4.31
CA ALA A 114 4.31 13.44 5.14
C ALA A 114 4.37 13.83 6.63
N ALA A 115 3.29 13.58 7.35
CA ALA A 115 3.19 13.81 8.79
C ALA A 115 2.63 12.56 9.50
N PHE A 116 3.27 12.16 10.61
CA PHE A 116 2.98 10.91 11.33
C PHE A 116 2.04 11.17 12.52
N PHE A 117 0.85 10.58 12.50
CA PHE A 117 -0.19 10.79 13.52
C PHE A 117 -0.14 9.76 14.65
N GLU A 118 0.08 8.50 14.30
CA GLU A 118 0.21 7.38 15.24
C GLU A 118 0.97 6.23 14.55
N ALA A 119 1.64 5.37 15.33
CA ALA A 119 1.97 4.02 14.89
C ALA A 119 1.44 3.02 15.94
N THR A 120 0.63 2.06 15.51
CA THR A 120 -0.02 1.03 16.35
C THR A 120 0.29 -0.37 15.82
N MET A 121 -0.04 -1.40 16.60
CA MET A 121 0.22 -2.81 16.24
C MET A 121 1.70 -3.07 15.89
N VAL A 122 2.62 -2.36 16.56
CA VAL A 122 4.06 -2.52 16.35
C VAL A 122 4.50 -3.89 16.86
N ASP A 123 5.19 -4.65 16.00
CA ASP A 123 5.68 -5.99 16.33
C ASP A 123 6.62 -5.98 17.57
N PRO A 124 6.42 -6.89 18.55
CA PRO A 124 7.23 -6.93 19.77
C PRO A 124 8.74 -7.10 19.55
N SER A 125 9.20 -7.66 18.42
CA SER A 125 10.63 -7.88 18.14
C SER A 125 11.45 -6.59 18.01
N VAL A 126 10.79 -5.46 17.69
CA VAL A 126 11.44 -4.14 17.54
C VAL A 126 11.09 -3.15 18.65
N GLY A 127 10.02 -3.36 19.41
CA GLY A 127 9.48 -2.36 20.34
C GLY A 127 10.42 -1.91 21.47
N SER A 128 11.36 -2.78 21.89
CA SER A 128 12.38 -2.48 22.91
C SER A 128 13.47 -1.50 22.45
N ARG A 129 13.53 -1.18 21.15
CA ARG A 129 14.58 -0.36 20.53
C ARG A 129 14.01 0.97 20.04
N PRO A 130 14.85 2.02 19.88
CA PRO A 130 14.44 3.20 19.13
C PRO A 130 14.12 2.81 17.67
N ILE A 131 12.98 3.30 17.22
CA ILE A 131 12.41 3.13 15.88
C ILE A 131 12.42 4.49 15.18
N THR A 132 12.74 4.49 13.89
CA THR A 132 12.58 5.64 12.99
C THR A 132 11.86 5.21 11.71
N PHE A 133 11.20 6.14 11.04
CA PHE A 133 10.59 5.90 9.74
C PHE A 133 11.28 6.73 8.67
N GLU A 134 11.85 6.07 7.66
CA GLU A 134 12.47 6.67 6.47
C GLU A 134 11.44 6.72 5.34
N VAL A 135 11.25 7.90 4.73
CA VAL A 135 10.37 8.11 3.58
C VAL A 135 11.22 8.48 2.37
N SER A 136 11.05 7.73 1.28
CA SER A 136 11.87 7.84 0.06
C SER A 136 11.02 7.75 -1.22
N ILE A 137 11.52 8.37 -2.28
CA ILE A 137 10.89 8.37 -3.61
C ILE A 137 11.96 8.24 -4.71
N GLY A 138 11.96 7.12 -5.43
CA GLY A 138 13.04 6.77 -6.35
C GLY A 138 14.38 6.62 -5.60
N ASN A 139 15.36 7.49 -5.91
CA ASN A 139 16.64 7.57 -5.18
C ASN A 139 16.67 8.64 -4.08
N TYR A 140 15.71 9.57 -4.04
CA TYR A 140 15.67 10.65 -3.05
C TYR A 140 15.17 10.17 -1.69
N GLY A 141 15.75 10.71 -0.61
CA GLY A 141 15.36 10.46 0.78
C GLY A 141 15.94 9.20 1.46
N LYS A 142 16.67 8.33 0.73
CA LYS A 142 17.38 7.16 1.29
C LYS A 142 18.57 7.61 2.15
N LEU A 143 18.75 7.04 3.35
CA LEU A 143 19.98 7.18 4.15
C LEU A 143 20.84 5.92 4.15
N VAL A 144 20.25 4.72 3.98
CA VAL A 144 20.90 3.43 4.33
C VAL A 144 21.68 2.80 3.17
N ASP A 145 22.00 3.55 2.12
CA ASP A 145 22.69 3.05 0.93
C ASP A 145 24.03 3.77 0.65
N VAL A 146 24.52 4.59 1.61
CA VAL A 146 25.85 5.24 1.55
C VAL A 146 26.77 4.69 2.65
N VAL A 147 27.48 3.60 2.35
CA VAL A 147 28.62 3.12 3.14
C VAL A 147 29.91 3.54 2.43
N PRO A 148 30.52 4.69 2.78
CA PRO A 148 31.79 5.06 2.19
C PRO A 148 32.87 4.07 2.66
N LYS A 149 33.32 3.18 1.78
CA LYS A 149 34.47 2.29 1.98
C LYS A 149 35.71 3.16 2.26
N LYS A 150 35.96 3.52 3.53
CA LYS A 150 37.07 4.39 3.95
C LYS A 150 38.39 3.81 3.44
N LYS A 151 39.00 4.46 2.43
CA LYS A 151 40.35 4.15 1.96
C LYS A 151 41.31 4.28 3.16
N LYS A 152 41.78 3.15 3.68
CA LYS A 152 42.96 3.12 4.55
C LYS A 152 44.18 3.28 3.66
N GLU A 153 44.92 4.35 3.86
CA GLU A 153 46.30 4.40 3.39
C GLU A 153 47.10 3.30 4.11
N GLY A 154 47.80 2.48 3.34
CA GLY A 154 48.54 1.32 3.84
C GLY A 154 49.56 0.90 2.79
N LYS A 155 50.80 0.71 3.21
CA LYS A 155 51.91 0.36 2.31
C LYS A 155 51.73 -1.03 1.71
N VAL A 156 52.30 -1.21 0.53
CA VAL A 156 52.59 -2.51 -0.08
C VAL A 156 53.58 -3.28 0.82
N ASP A 157 53.26 -4.53 1.16
CA ASP A 157 54.11 -5.67 0.81
C ASP A 157 53.35 -7.01 0.93
N GLU A 158 54.00 -8.08 0.45
CA GLU A 158 53.37 -9.29 -0.09
C GLU A 158 52.74 -10.26 0.94
N SER A 159 51.64 -10.91 0.55
CA SER A 159 51.38 -12.34 0.76
C SER A 159 50.09 -12.79 0.05
N GLU A 160 50.13 -13.93 -0.63
CA GLU A 160 48.97 -14.51 -1.32
C GLU A 160 48.10 -15.35 -0.37
N GLU A 161 46.78 -15.18 -0.42
CA GLU A 161 45.81 -16.23 -0.79
C GLU A 161 44.35 -15.76 -0.59
N LYS A 162 43.43 -16.35 -1.37
CA LYS A 162 41.99 -16.49 -1.08
C LYS A 162 41.21 -15.19 -0.74
N LYS A 163 40.89 -14.40 -1.77
CA LYS A 163 39.76 -13.44 -1.76
C LYS A 163 38.61 -13.95 -2.64
N SER A 164 37.38 -13.55 -2.29
CA SER A 164 36.15 -14.03 -2.93
C SER A 164 35.76 -13.23 -4.17
N LEU A 165 35.11 -13.89 -5.14
CA LEU A 165 34.84 -13.43 -6.51
C LEU A 165 33.68 -12.41 -6.63
N LEU A 166 33.61 -11.37 -5.79
CA LEU A 166 32.45 -10.44 -5.76
C LEU A 166 32.75 -8.92 -5.59
N ASP A 167 34.00 -8.46 -5.49
CA ASP A 167 34.34 -7.02 -5.39
C ASP A 167 34.94 -6.49 -6.72
N ALA A 168 34.15 -6.38 -7.79
CA ALA A 168 34.58 -5.79 -9.07
C ALA A 168 33.42 -5.25 -9.94
N ARG A 169 32.95 -4.02 -9.64
CA ARG A 169 32.34 -3.01 -10.54
C ARG A 169 31.74 -1.84 -9.71
N ASP A 170 32.60 -1.10 -9.00
CA ASP A 170 32.27 0.20 -8.40
C ASP A 170 32.94 1.30 -9.27
N SER A 171 32.29 1.73 -10.37
CA SER A 171 32.87 2.74 -11.29
C SER A 171 31.84 3.62 -12.04
N GLU A 172 30.64 3.80 -11.49
CA GLU A 172 29.61 4.74 -12.04
C GLU A 172 29.38 5.97 -11.12
N ASP A 173 29.91 5.95 -9.89
CA ASP A 173 29.62 6.93 -8.82
C ASP A 173 30.04 8.39 -9.09
N GLU A 174 30.90 8.68 -10.07
CA GLU A 174 31.43 10.04 -10.29
C GLU A 174 30.55 10.94 -11.18
N LEU A 175 29.51 10.42 -11.86
CA LEU A 175 28.68 11.21 -12.77
C LEU A 175 27.32 11.66 -12.21
N GLU A 176 26.64 10.89 -11.36
CA GLU A 176 25.34 11.30 -10.79
C GLU A 176 25.46 12.29 -9.60
N ASN A 177 26.62 12.37 -8.95
CA ASN A 177 26.84 13.22 -7.76
C ASN A 177 26.76 14.73 -8.04
N ALA A 178 26.67 15.17 -9.30
CA ALA A 178 26.63 16.58 -9.67
C ALA A 178 25.26 17.26 -9.42
N GLU A 179 24.12 16.56 -9.66
CA GLU A 179 22.79 17.20 -9.57
C GLU A 179 22.29 17.42 -8.13
N THR A 180 22.75 16.60 -7.17
CA THR A 180 22.26 16.57 -5.79
C THR A 180 22.60 17.83 -4.97
N SER A 181 23.56 18.64 -5.42
CA SER A 181 24.02 19.86 -4.73
C SER A 181 23.03 21.05 -4.76
N SER A 182 21.96 20.97 -5.55
CA SER A 182 21.02 22.08 -5.80
C SER A 182 19.70 22.04 -4.99
N LEU A 183 19.40 20.90 -4.36
CA LEU A 183 18.14 20.68 -3.64
C LEU A 183 18.23 21.15 -2.18
N PRO A 184 17.16 21.72 -1.58
CA PRO A 184 17.20 22.13 -0.18
C PRO A 184 17.40 20.94 0.78
N LYS A 185 18.01 21.22 1.94
CA LYS A 185 18.18 20.28 3.07
C LYS A 185 16.92 19.42 3.27
N GLN A 186 17.02 18.13 2.98
CA GLN A 186 15.93 17.17 3.12
C GLN A 186 15.76 16.74 4.58
N ASN A 187 14.56 16.29 4.94
CA ASN A 187 14.27 15.70 6.24
C ASN A 187 13.46 14.41 6.04
N SER A 188 14.10 13.36 5.53
CA SER A 188 13.42 12.13 5.11
C SER A 188 13.06 11.15 6.23
N VAL A 189 13.54 11.38 7.46
CA VAL A 189 13.46 10.40 8.56
C VAL A 189 12.88 11.02 9.83
N THR A 190 11.93 10.33 10.47
CA THR A 190 11.34 10.78 11.75
C THR A 190 12.37 10.76 12.89
N PRO A 191 12.23 11.61 13.93
CA PRO A 191 12.99 11.48 15.16
C PRO A 191 12.89 10.06 15.78
N PRO A 192 13.93 9.55 16.45
CA PRO A 192 13.89 8.22 17.08
C PRO A 192 12.91 8.19 18.26
N ALA A 193 11.91 7.32 18.18
CA ALA A 193 10.92 7.09 19.23
C ALA A 193 10.98 5.63 19.69
N LYS A 194 10.64 5.36 20.96
CA LYS A 194 10.46 3.99 21.46
C LYS A 194 9.00 3.58 21.29
N ALA A 195 8.74 2.29 21.14
CA ALA A 195 7.37 1.80 21.25
C ALA A 195 7.02 1.54 22.72
N GLU A 196 5.83 1.95 23.12
CA GLU A 196 5.27 1.73 24.44
C GLU A 196 4.24 0.59 24.36
N SER A 197 4.33 -0.37 25.28
CA SER A 197 3.40 -1.52 25.33
C SER A 197 2.13 -1.16 26.10
N THR A 198 0.99 -1.75 25.73
CA THR A 198 -0.30 -1.46 26.37
C THR A 198 -0.30 -1.76 27.87
N GLU A 199 -0.90 -0.87 28.67
CA GLU A 199 -0.73 -0.82 30.13
C GLU A 199 -1.10 -2.13 30.85
N PHE A 200 -2.23 -2.74 30.46
CA PHE A 200 -2.82 -3.88 31.17
C PHE A 200 -2.15 -5.22 30.85
N ASP A 201 -1.81 -5.45 29.58
CA ASP A 201 -1.53 -6.79 29.03
C ASP A 201 -0.26 -6.83 28.17
N ARG A 202 0.26 -5.68 27.75
CA ARG A 202 1.42 -5.52 26.86
C ARG A 202 1.31 -6.23 25.50
N SER A 203 0.13 -6.79 25.17
CA SER A 203 -0.12 -7.57 23.96
C SER A 203 0.01 -6.80 22.64
N TYR A 204 0.05 -5.46 22.71
CA TYR A 204 0.34 -4.58 21.58
C TYR A 204 1.34 -3.50 22.00
N SER A 205 2.13 -3.01 21.05
CA SER A 205 2.94 -1.81 21.23
C SER A 205 2.56 -0.72 20.22
N CYS A 206 2.74 0.54 20.60
CA CYS A 206 2.47 1.72 19.77
C CYS A 206 3.55 2.79 19.97
N ILE A 207 3.63 3.76 19.06
CA ILE A 207 4.41 4.99 19.22
C ILE A 207 3.41 6.14 19.34
N PRO A 208 3.17 6.65 20.57
CA PRO A 208 2.13 7.64 20.82
C PRO A 208 2.65 9.06 20.55
N TYR A 209 2.53 9.52 19.30
CA TYR A 209 2.93 10.91 18.95
C TYR A 209 2.06 11.99 19.61
N LEU A 210 0.91 11.64 20.19
CA LEU A 210 0.02 12.52 20.97
C LEU A 210 -0.15 13.93 20.37
N TYR A 211 0.45 14.95 20.98
CA TYR A 211 0.32 16.35 20.60
C TYR A 211 1.33 16.82 19.53
N GLU A 212 2.45 16.12 19.33
CA GLU A 212 3.51 16.51 18.39
C GLU A 212 3.65 15.48 17.26
N LYS A 213 3.12 15.81 16.08
CA LYS A 213 3.19 14.94 14.90
C LYS A 213 4.47 15.25 14.11
N PRO A 214 5.50 14.38 14.09
CA PRO A 214 6.71 14.67 13.35
C PRO A 214 6.42 14.66 11.84
N CYS A 215 7.00 15.63 11.14
CA CYS A 215 6.87 15.77 9.69
C CYS A 215 8.20 15.44 9.02
N VAL A 216 8.10 14.78 7.86
CA VAL A 216 9.22 14.47 6.97
C VAL A 216 8.95 15.01 5.59
N TYR A 217 10.00 15.37 4.87
CA TYR A 217 9.89 15.87 3.52
C TYR A 217 11.13 15.55 2.67
N VAL A 218 10.86 15.29 1.39
CA VAL A 218 11.85 14.94 0.37
C VAL A 218 11.64 15.83 -0.84
N TRP A 219 12.68 16.55 -1.23
CA TRP A 219 12.72 17.26 -2.51
C TRP A 219 13.26 16.32 -3.58
N SER A 220 12.67 16.33 -4.76
CA SER A 220 13.02 15.45 -5.88
C SER A 220 12.77 16.16 -7.22
N SER A 221 13.41 15.70 -8.29
CA SER A 221 13.30 16.31 -9.62
C SER A 221 12.88 15.25 -10.63
N TRP A 222 11.83 15.52 -11.42
CA TRP A 222 11.25 14.55 -12.36
C TRP A 222 10.75 15.24 -13.63
N GLU A 223 10.71 14.53 -14.75
CA GLU A 223 10.20 15.05 -16.03
C GLU A 223 8.71 15.45 -15.94
N GLU A 224 8.30 16.48 -16.70
CA GLU A 224 6.95 17.07 -16.73
C GLU A 224 5.82 16.17 -17.34
N TYR A 225 5.86 14.86 -17.10
CA TYR A 225 4.87 13.89 -17.59
C TYR A 225 3.74 13.56 -16.60
N SER A 226 3.66 14.27 -15.47
CA SER A 226 2.63 14.10 -14.42
C SER A 226 1.18 14.14 -14.95
N TRP A 227 0.94 14.76 -16.10
CA TRP A 227 -0.35 14.74 -16.78
C TRP A 227 -0.83 13.31 -17.16
N ARG A 228 0.07 12.33 -17.33
CA ARG A 228 -0.29 10.90 -17.45
C ARG A 228 -0.98 10.38 -16.18
N LEU A 229 -0.50 10.80 -15.01
CA LEU A 229 -1.09 10.42 -13.72
C LEU A 229 -2.38 11.18 -13.42
N TYR A 230 -2.48 12.47 -13.78
CA TYR A 230 -3.75 13.21 -13.70
C TYR A 230 -4.85 12.56 -14.56
N ASN A 231 -4.51 12.12 -15.78
CA ASN A 231 -5.39 11.33 -16.65
C ASN A 231 -5.80 10.00 -15.99
N SER A 232 -4.86 9.27 -15.38
CA SER A 232 -5.12 8.05 -14.59
C SER A 232 -6.04 8.31 -13.37
N ASN A 233 -5.93 9.46 -12.72
CA ASN A 233 -6.71 9.81 -11.53
C ASN A 233 -8.17 10.14 -11.85
N ILE A 234 -8.46 10.87 -12.93
CA ILE A 234 -9.85 11.13 -13.37
C ILE A 234 -10.54 9.79 -13.71
N LEU A 235 -9.83 8.90 -14.41
CA LEU A 235 -10.31 7.54 -14.70
C LEU A 235 -10.57 6.74 -13.42
N ALA A 236 -9.70 6.88 -12.41
CA ALA A 236 -9.89 6.26 -11.09
C ALA A 236 -11.15 6.78 -10.40
N LYS A 237 -11.39 8.10 -10.34
CA LYS A 237 -12.57 8.65 -9.66
C LYS A 237 -13.89 8.23 -10.31
N ILE A 238 -13.93 8.10 -11.64
CA ILE A 238 -15.09 7.53 -12.36
C ILE A 238 -15.28 6.04 -12.03
N THR A 239 -14.18 5.31 -11.84
CA THR A 239 -14.16 3.88 -11.51
C THR A 239 -14.58 3.62 -10.06
N GLU A 240 -14.09 4.43 -9.11
CA GLU A 240 -14.39 4.33 -7.68
C GLU A 240 -15.86 4.69 -7.39
N ARG A 241 -16.36 5.82 -7.95
CA ARG A 241 -17.79 6.18 -7.88
C ARG A 241 -18.72 5.09 -8.44
N LEU A 242 -18.29 4.37 -9.48
CA LEU A 242 -19.02 3.20 -9.99
C LEU A 242 -18.93 2.00 -9.03
N GLU A 243 -17.74 1.70 -8.49
CA GLU A 243 -17.55 0.58 -7.57
C GLU A 243 -18.38 0.71 -6.30
N ASP A 244 -18.30 1.86 -5.63
CA ASP A 244 -19.03 2.13 -4.38
C ASP A 244 -20.55 1.98 -4.60
N GLY A 245 -21.11 2.61 -5.64
CA GLY A 245 -22.53 2.52 -5.96
C GLY A 245 -23.00 1.10 -6.32
N LEU A 246 -22.17 0.31 -7.01
CA LEU A 246 -22.48 -1.10 -7.30
C LEU A 246 -22.42 -1.97 -6.04
N ASP A 247 -21.47 -1.72 -5.12
CA ASP A 247 -21.39 -2.44 -3.85
C ASP A 247 -22.55 -2.05 -2.93
N GLU A 248 -23.01 -0.80 -2.95
CA GLU A 248 -24.26 -0.37 -2.30
C GLU A 248 -25.50 -1.09 -2.85
N VAL A 249 -25.70 -1.15 -4.18
CA VAL A 249 -26.79 -1.93 -4.80
C VAL A 249 -26.74 -3.40 -4.36
N LYS A 250 -25.54 -3.99 -4.32
CA LYS A 250 -25.29 -5.37 -3.87
C LYS A 250 -25.58 -5.59 -2.38
N HIS A 251 -25.48 -4.56 -1.54
CA HIS A 251 -25.96 -4.60 -0.16
C HIS A 251 -27.47 -4.35 -0.04
N MET A 252 -28.05 -3.48 -0.88
CA MET A 252 -29.50 -3.25 -0.93
C MET A 252 -30.27 -4.51 -1.33
N LEU A 253 -29.76 -5.29 -2.29
CA LEU A 253 -30.36 -6.56 -2.72
C LEU A 253 -30.45 -7.64 -1.61
N LYS A 254 -29.76 -7.46 -0.47
CA LYS A 254 -29.87 -8.33 0.71
C LYS A 254 -31.04 -7.96 1.63
N ARG A 255 -31.70 -6.81 1.40
CA ARG A 255 -32.78 -6.28 2.23
C ARG A 255 -34.12 -6.36 1.47
N PRO A 256 -35.20 -6.90 2.07
CA PRO A 256 -36.52 -6.86 1.45
C PRO A 256 -37.02 -5.42 1.29
N LYS A 257 -37.85 -5.17 0.27
CA LYS A 257 -38.45 -3.86 -0.09
C LYS A 257 -37.45 -2.73 -0.43
N SER A 258 -36.17 -3.03 -0.72
CA SER A 258 -35.19 -2.00 -1.09
C SER A 258 -35.34 -1.48 -2.54
N GLU A 259 -35.08 -0.19 -2.76
CA GLU A 259 -35.16 0.45 -4.09
C GLU A 259 -33.91 0.21 -4.97
N ALA A 260 -33.32 -0.98 -4.91
CA ALA A 260 -32.05 -1.31 -5.58
C ALA A 260 -32.05 -1.03 -7.10
N GLN A 261 -33.23 -1.08 -7.75
CA GLN A 261 -33.42 -0.71 -9.16
C GLN A 261 -33.24 0.79 -9.43
N SER A 262 -33.74 1.65 -8.54
CA SER A 262 -33.60 3.10 -8.64
C SER A 262 -32.13 3.49 -8.42
N HIS A 263 -31.51 2.91 -7.39
CA HIS A 263 -30.09 3.16 -7.08
C HIS A 263 -29.15 2.72 -8.20
N LEU A 264 -29.34 1.51 -8.77
CA LEU A 264 -28.56 1.07 -9.93
C LEU A 264 -28.74 1.97 -11.17
N GLN A 265 -29.95 2.50 -11.39
CA GLN A 265 -30.20 3.46 -12.46
C GLN A 265 -29.49 4.80 -12.20
N ARG A 266 -29.38 5.23 -10.93
CA ARG A 266 -28.62 6.42 -10.52
C ARG A 266 -27.12 6.22 -10.73
N THR A 267 -26.52 5.15 -10.20
CA THR A 267 -25.08 4.85 -10.36
C THR A 267 -24.67 4.77 -11.84
N LEU A 268 -25.50 4.15 -12.69
CA LEU A 268 -25.22 4.08 -14.13
C LEU A 268 -25.36 5.43 -14.85
N ASN A 269 -26.26 6.33 -14.40
CA ASN A 269 -26.32 7.71 -14.89
C ASN A 269 -25.06 8.50 -14.50
N GLU A 270 -24.65 8.42 -13.22
CA GLU A 270 -23.47 9.13 -12.69
C GLU A 270 -22.19 8.66 -13.38
N PHE A 271 -22.05 7.35 -13.64
CA PHE A 271 -20.96 6.80 -14.47
C PHE A 271 -20.99 7.33 -15.92
N VAL A 272 -22.16 7.42 -16.55
CA VAL A 272 -22.30 7.98 -17.91
C VAL A 272 -21.97 9.48 -17.94
N ALA A 273 -22.32 10.23 -16.89
CA ALA A 273 -21.94 11.64 -16.75
C ALA A 273 -20.41 11.79 -16.61
N GLY A 274 -19.77 11.03 -15.73
CA GLY A 274 -18.31 11.02 -15.58
C GLY A 274 -17.59 10.64 -16.88
N CYS A 275 -18.09 9.64 -17.62
CA CYS A 275 -17.58 9.28 -18.93
C CYS A 275 -17.63 10.44 -19.95
N ARG A 276 -18.71 11.24 -19.94
CA ARG A 276 -18.83 12.44 -20.81
C ARG A 276 -17.87 13.55 -20.38
N GLN A 277 -17.77 13.79 -19.08
CA GLN A 277 -16.86 14.79 -18.51
C GLN A 277 -15.39 14.47 -18.83
N TYR A 278 -14.98 13.19 -18.70
CA TYR A 278 -13.66 12.73 -19.12
C TYR A 278 -13.40 12.94 -20.62
N HIS A 279 -14.39 12.64 -21.47
CA HIS A 279 -14.25 12.82 -22.92
C HIS A 279 -13.98 14.29 -23.29
N ILE A 280 -14.72 15.23 -22.68
CA ILE A 280 -14.54 16.67 -22.85
C ILE A 280 -13.19 17.14 -22.29
N TYR A 281 -12.80 16.66 -21.10
CA TYR A 281 -11.49 16.94 -20.50
C TYR A 281 -10.35 16.51 -21.45
N ALA A 282 -10.38 15.28 -21.95
CA ALA A 282 -9.34 14.73 -22.81
C ALA A 282 -9.28 15.38 -24.20
N GLU A 283 -10.29 16.17 -24.59
CA GLU A 283 -10.26 17.02 -25.79
C GLU A 283 -9.68 18.41 -25.54
N LYS A 284 -9.86 18.96 -24.34
CA LYS A 284 -9.37 20.30 -23.98
C LYS A 284 -7.98 20.32 -23.34
N LYS A 285 -7.55 19.22 -22.71
CA LYS A 285 -6.27 19.15 -21.99
C LYS A 285 -5.10 19.16 -22.98
N THR A 286 -4.38 20.27 -23.03
CA THR A 286 -3.02 20.32 -23.59
C THR A 286 -2.12 19.38 -22.79
N THR A 287 -1.23 18.67 -23.49
CA THR A 287 -0.25 17.76 -22.89
C THR A 287 1.13 18.24 -23.28
N SER A 288 2.06 18.24 -22.32
CA SER A 288 3.45 18.60 -22.59
C SER A 288 4.15 17.45 -23.32
N ARG A 289 4.84 17.79 -24.42
CA ARG A 289 5.67 16.90 -25.26
C ARG A 289 5.08 15.48 -25.50
N PRO A 290 3.82 15.30 -25.96
CA PRO A 290 3.19 13.98 -26.04
C PRO A 290 3.77 13.12 -27.17
N ASN A 291 4.25 11.93 -26.84
CA ASN A 291 4.85 10.99 -27.79
C ASN A 291 3.77 10.23 -28.62
N ASN A 292 4.20 9.36 -29.54
CA ASN A 292 3.25 8.63 -30.40
C ASN A 292 2.39 7.60 -29.63
N LEU A 293 2.94 6.98 -28.57
CA LEU A 293 2.19 6.07 -27.69
C LEU A 293 1.14 6.84 -26.89
N ASP A 294 1.48 8.01 -26.37
CA ASP A 294 0.55 8.91 -25.66
C ASP A 294 -0.66 9.29 -26.52
N ARG A 295 -0.42 9.71 -27.77
CA ARG A 295 -1.47 10.06 -28.75
C ARG A 295 -2.39 8.87 -29.03
N CYS A 296 -1.81 7.68 -29.24
CA CYS A 296 -2.56 6.43 -29.43
C CYS A 296 -3.34 6.03 -28.17
N ARG A 297 -2.75 6.18 -26.98
CA ARG A 297 -3.35 5.88 -25.68
C ARG A 297 -4.54 6.79 -25.40
N ILE A 298 -4.41 8.10 -25.58
CA ILE A 298 -5.52 9.06 -25.41
C ILE A 298 -6.65 8.79 -26.41
N LYS A 299 -6.34 8.53 -27.69
CA LYS A 299 -7.33 8.15 -28.71
C LYS A 299 -8.07 6.86 -28.35
N SER A 300 -7.35 5.87 -27.83
CA SER A 300 -7.92 4.61 -27.34
C SER A 300 -8.79 4.81 -26.10
N LEU A 301 -8.35 5.59 -25.11
CA LEU A 301 -9.10 5.88 -23.88
C LEU A 301 -10.43 6.58 -24.18
N LYS A 302 -10.42 7.63 -25.03
CA LYS A 302 -11.63 8.32 -25.52
C LYS A 302 -12.62 7.31 -26.14
N HIS A 303 -12.15 6.48 -27.07
CA HIS A 303 -13.00 5.49 -27.72
C HIS A 303 -13.58 4.46 -26.73
N ASN A 304 -12.74 3.88 -25.86
CA ASN A 304 -13.16 2.90 -24.86
C ASN A 304 -14.22 3.48 -23.91
N ILE A 305 -14.05 4.72 -23.43
CA ILE A 305 -15.02 5.36 -22.53
C ILE A 305 -16.37 5.65 -23.22
N ILE A 306 -16.36 6.08 -24.48
CA ILE A 306 -17.61 6.24 -25.26
C ILE A 306 -18.32 4.89 -25.42
N VAL A 307 -17.57 3.81 -25.64
CA VAL A 307 -18.10 2.43 -25.70
C VAL A 307 -18.64 1.97 -24.35
N TYR A 308 -17.99 2.29 -23.23
CA TYR A 308 -18.43 1.96 -21.88
C TYR A 308 -19.70 2.73 -21.48
N ALA A 309 -19.78 4.03 -21.77
CA ALA A 309 -20.98 4.83 -21.58
C ALA A 309 -22.17 4.31 -22.41
N LYS A 310 -21.92 3.90 -23.67
CA LYS A 310 -22.94 3.23 -24.51
C LYS A 310 -23.37 1.88 -23.95
N GLN A 311 -22.51 1.13 -23.25
CA GLN A 311 -22.88 -0.10 -22.54
C GLN A 311 -23.76 0.20 -21.32
N ALA A 312 -23.40 1.17 -20.48
CA ALA A 312 -24.21 1.61 -19.34
C ALA A 312 -25.62 2.09 -19.75
N LEU A 313 -25.73 2.93 -20.79
CA LEU A 313 -27.02 3.37 -21.33
C LEU A 313 -27.89 2.21 -21.85
N ARG A 314 -27.29 1.15 -22.42
CA ARG A 314 -28.00 -0.07 -22.84
C ARG A 314 -28.49 -0.90 -21.65
N MET A 315 -27.73 -0.96 -20.56
CA MET A 315 -28.15 -1.62 -19.33
C MET A 315 -29.34 -0.89 -18.70
N MET A 316 -29.25 0.44 -18.55
CA MET A 316 -30.34 1.28 -18.03
C MET A 316 -31.63 1.13 -18.83
N LYS A 317 -31.57 1.20 -20.17
CA LYS A 317 -32.75 1.04 -21.06
C LYS A 317 -33.45 -0.32 -20.96
N ARG A 318 -32.82 -1.33 -20.34
CA ARG A 318 -33.34 -2.69 -20.15
C ARG A 318 -33.54 -3.05 -18.67
N LEU A 319 -33.30 -2.12 -17.76
CA LEU A 319 -33.36 -2.33 -16.32
C LEU A 319 -34.81 -2.36 -15.84
N ASN A 320 -35.15 -3.35 -15.04
CA ASN A 320 -36.45 -3.50 -14.38
C ASN A 320 -36.27 -4.16 -13.00
N LYS A 321 -37.33 -4.17 -12.19
CA LYS A 321 -37.28 -4.70 -10.81
C LYS A 321 -36.96 -6.21 -10.70
N LYS A 322 -37.06 -6.98 -11.80
CA LYS A 322 -36.73 -8.43 -11.83
C LYS A 322 -35.28 -8.70 -12.24
N ASN A 323 -34.66 -7.87 -13.07
CA ASN A 323 -33.30 -8.10 -13.61
C ASN A 323 -32.18 -7.24 -12.98
N VAL A 324 -32.44 -6.58 -11.85
CA VAL A 324 -31.44 -5.76 -11.13
C VAL A 324 -30.14 -6.53 -10.87
N LYS A 325 -30.22 -7.81 -10.47
CA LYS A 325 -29.03 -8.66 -10.24
C LYS A 325 -28.23 -8.89 -11.53
N GLU A 326 -28.90 -9.29 -12.62
CA GLU A 326 -28.28 -9.50 -13.94
C GLU A 326 -27.58 -8.22 -14.44
N LYS A 327 -28.18 -7.04 -14.22
CA LYS A 327 -27.63 -5.75 -14.62
C LYS A 327 -26.54 -5.24 -13.68
N LEU A 328 -26.57 -5.60 -12.40
CA LEU A 328 -25.46 -5.43 -11.45
C LEU A 328 -24.24 -6.27 -11.88
N ASP A 329 -24.46 -7.54 -12.24
CA ASP A 329 -23.39 -8.44 -12.70
C ASP A 329 -22.77 -7.94 -14.03
N ASP A 330 -23.59 -7.43 -14.97
CA ASP A 330 -23.08 -6.77 -16.18
C ASP A 330 -22.32 -5.46 -15.90
N ALA A 331 -22.78 -4.67 -14.92
CA ALA A 331 -22.09 -3.45 -14.50
C ALA A 331 -20.76 -3.75 -13.79
N GLN A 332 -20.66 -4.86 -13.04
CA GLN A 332 -19.39 -5.33 -12.47
C GLN A 332 -18.42 -5.79 -13.58
N LYS A 333 -18.90 -6.45 -14.64
CA LYS A 333 -18.07 -6.74 -15.84
C LYS A 333 -17.60 -5.46 -16.54
N LEU A 334 -18.39 -4.38 -16.49
CA LEU A 334 -18.00 -3.07 -17.02
C LEU A 334 -16.98 -2.36 -16.12
N LEU A 335 -17.13 -2.45 -14.80
CA LEU A 335 -16.19 -1.94 -13.80
C LEU A 335 -14.79 -2.55 -14.00
N GLN A 336 -14.68 -3.87 -14.19
CA GLN A 336 -13.39 -4.51 -14.45
C GLN A 336 -12.74 -4.03 -15.76
N LYS A 337 -13.54 -3.73 -16.80
CA LYS A 337 -13.03 -3.18 -18.07
C LYS A 337 -12.48 -1.76 -17.92
N ILE A 338 -13.10 -0.90 -17.11
CA ILE A 338 -12.54 0.44 -16.88
C ILE A 338 -11.35 0.40 -15.91
N LYS A 339 -11.33 -0.49 -14.90
CA LYS A 339 -10.16 -0.71 -14.02
C LYS A 339 -8.87 -0.98 -14.79
N THR A 340 -8.89 -1.82 -15.82
CA THR A 340 -7.70 -2.08 -16.67
C THR A 340 -7.28 -0.89 -17.54
N ARG A 341 -8.10 0.16 -17.65
CA ARG A 341 -7.75 1.43 -18.32
C ARG A 341 -7.22 2.51 -17.37
N VAL A 342 -7.50 2.39 -16.06
CA VAL A 342 -6.97 3.31 -15.03
C VAL A 342 -5.46 3.20 -14.92
N GLN A 343 -4.89 1.99 -15.03
CA GLN A 343 -3.45 1.77 -14.89
C GLN A 343 -2.66 2.51 -15.97
N GLU A 344 -1.63 3.24 -15.54
CA GLU A 344 -0.65 3.88 -16.41
C GLU A 344 0.57 2.96 -16.58
N PRO A 345 0.88 2.46 -17.80
CA PRO A 345 2.07 1.66 -18.04
C PRO A 345 3.37 2.48 -18.03
N GLN A 346 3.32 3.79 -18.29
CA GLN A 346 4.49 4.68 -18.28
C GLN A 346 4.37 5.69 -17.13
N THR A 347 4.48 5.19 -15.90
CA THR A 347 4.45 6.00 -14.66
C THR A 347 5.65 6.95 -14.60
N PRO A 348 5.45 8.28 -14.61
CA PRO A 348 6.54 9.27 -14.64
C PRO A 348 7.13 9.58 -13.25
N LEU A 349 6.42 9.22 -12.18
CA LEU A 349 6.86 9.40 -10.80
C LEU A 349 6.93 8.01 -10.15
N PRO A 350 8.08 7.59 -9.59
CA PRO A 350 8.19 6.30 -8.90
C PRO A 350 7.38 6.29 -7.60
N ASP A 351 7.03 5.09 -7.14
CA ASP A 351 6.26 4.92 -5.91
C ASP A 351 7.05 5.34 -4.67
N VAL A 352 6.32 5.83 -3.66
CA VAL A 352 6.89 6.21 -2.36
C VAL A 352 7.05 4.97 -1.49
N PHE A 353 8.20 4.85 -0.82
CA PHE A 353 8.48 3.82 0.15
C PHE A 353 8.63 4.44 1.54
N ILE A 354 7.89 3.88 2.51
CA ILE A 354 8.11 4.11 3.93
C ILE A 354 8.81 2.87 4.48
N TRP A 355 10.01 3.03 5.02
CA TRP A 355 10.72 2.00 5.76
C TRP A 355 10.61 2.25 7.25
N MET A 356 10.38 1.20 8.02
CA MET A 356 10.51 1.20 9.48
C MET A 356 11.89 0.66 9.83
N LEU A 357 12.71 1.46 10.50
CA LEU A 357 14.06 1.09 10.90
C LEU A 357 14.11 0.81 12.40
N SER A 358 14.85 -0.22 12.79
CA SER A 358 15.19 -0.50 14.19
C SER A 358 16.70 -0.74 14.26
N ASN A 359 17.41 0.02 15.08
CA ASN A 359 18.88 -0.02 15.20
C ASN A 359 19.60 0.04 13.83
N GLY A 360 19.18 0.98 12.97
CA GLY A 360 19.75 1.19 11.63
C GLY A 360 19.36 0.15 10.56
N LYS A 361 18.61 -0.89 10.90
CA LYS A 361 18.17 -1.94 9.95
C LYS A 361 16.72 -1.74 9.54
N ARG A 362 16.44 -1.75 8.23
CA ARG A 362 15.09 -1.78 7.64
C ARG A 362 14.39 -3.09 8.08
N ALA A 363 13.35 -2.98 8.92
CA ALA A 363 12.62 -4.11 9.50
C ALA A 363 11.32 -4.41 8.73
N ALA A 364 10.55 -3.37 8.41
CA ALA A 364 9.31 -3.48 7.64
C ALA A 364 9.17 -2.30 6.66
N PHE A 365 8.25 -2.44 5.69
CA PHE A 365 8.01 -1.41 4.69
C PHE A 365 6.54 -1.26 4.31
N ALA A 366 6.20 -0.12 3.73
CA ALA A 366 4.99 0.11 2.96
C ALA A 366 5.33 0.79 1.63
N ARG A 367 4.63 0.41 0.56
CA ARG A 367 4.76 0.98 -0.80
C ARG A 367 3.48 1.70 -1.18
N ILE A 368 3.58 2.95 -1.60
CA ILE A 368 2.45 3.84 -1.92
C ILE A 368 2.54 4.30 -3.37
N PRO A 369 1.53 4.04 -4.21
CA PRO A 369 1.50 4.55 -5.58
C PRO A 369 1.57 6.08 -5.63
N SER A 370 2.55 6.64 -6.33
CA SER A 370 2.75 8.11 -6.42
C SER A 370 1.48 8.87 -6.82
N ARG A 371 0.77 8.34 -7.82
CA ARG A 371 -0.51 8.87 -8.33
C ARG A 371 -1.58 9.07 -7.24
N ASN A 372 -1.58 8.24 -6.19
CA ASN A 372 -2.62 8.26 -5.16
C ASN A 372 -2.49 9.48 -4.24
N ILE A 373 -1.26 9.92 -3.98
CA ILE A 373 -0.92 11.07 -3.11
C ILE A 373 -0.59 12.34 -3.91
N LEU A 374 -0.57 12.26 -5.25
CA LEU A 374 -0.27 13.35 -6.17
C LEU A 374 -1.31 14.48 -6.10
N TYR A 375 -0.85 15.71 -5.95
CA TYR A 375 -1.64 16.92 -5.87
C TYR A 375 -1.96 17.50 -7.26
N SER A 376 -3.18 17.98 -7.45
CA SER A 376 -3.54 18.96 -8.46
C SER A 376 -4.53 19.95 -7.86
N VAL A 377 -4.57 21.17 -8.39
CA VAL A 377 -5.57 22.20 -8.08
C VAL A 377 -6.96 21.77 -8.59
N ALA A 378 -7.02 20.99 -9.67
CA ALA A 378 -8.25 20.38 -10.16
C ALA A 378 -8.55 19.11 -9.35
N GLU A 379 -9.59 19.13 -8.52
CA GLU A 379 -9.93 17.99 -7.66
C GLU A 379 -10.07 16.68 -8.45
N GLU A 380 -10.66 16.66 -9.65
CA GLU A 380 -10.78 15.42 -10.44
C GLU A 380 -9.42 14.83 -10.89
N GLU A 381 -8.35 15.64 -11.00
CA GLU A 381 -6.97 15.19 -11.27
C GLU A 381 -6.21 14.78 -9.99
N LYS A 382 -6.58 15.34 -8.83
CA LYS A 382 -5.95 15.10 -7.53
C LYS A 382 -6.06 13.63 -7.13
N GLY A 383 -4.97 13.05 -6.63
CA GLY A 383 -4.92 11.70 -6.12
C GLY A 383 -5.95 11.44 -5.01
N ARG A 384 -6.57 10.25 -5.05
CA ARG A 384 -7.60 9.78 -4.10
C ARG A 384 -7.23 9.94 -2.62
N ASP A 385 -5.94 9.80 -2.31
CA ASP A 385 -5.36 9.76 -0.96
C ASP A 385 -4.59 11.04 -0.61
N CYS A 386 -4.37 11.94 -1.60
CA CYS A 386 -3.65 13.20 -1.45
C CYS A 386 -4.29 14.15 -0.43
N GLY A 387 -3.52 14.57 0.56
CA GLY A 387 -3.96 15.51 1.59
C GLY A 387 -5.01 14.92 2.53
N LYS A 388 -4.94 13.62 2.83
CA LYS A 388 -5.83 12.93 3.77
C LYS A 388 -5.00 12.13 4.77
N ILE A 389 -5.49 12.01 6.00
CA ILE A 389 -4.95 11.08 7.00
C ILE A 389 -5.39 9.66 6.61
N GLN A 390 -4.46 8.71 6.63
CA GLN A 390 -4.60 7.37 6.06
C GLN A 390 -3.99 6.30 6.99
N SER A 391 -4.72 5.23 7.27
CA SER A 391 -4.16 4.04 7.93
C SER A 391 -3.41 3.17 6.91
N ILE A 392 -2.11 2.92 7.13
CA ILE A 392 -1.21 2.19 6.23
C ILE A 392 -0.59 1.00 6.96
N ILE A 393 -0.71 -0.19 6.36
CA ILE A 393 -0.19 -1.43 6.92
C ILE A 393 1.23 -1.68 6.40
N MET A 394 2.20 -1.75 7.32
CA MET A 394 3.57 -2.15 7.04
C MET A 394 3.75 -3.66 7.15
N LYS A 395 4.68 -4.20 6.37
CA LYS A 395 4.96 -5.64 6.26
C LYS A 395 6.45 -5.94 6.24
N THR A 396 6.85 -7.10 6.72
CA THR A 396 8.22 -7.60 6.59
C THR A 396 8.54 -7.86 5.11
N PRO A 397 9.76 -7.57 4.61
CA PRO A 397 10.17 -8.00 3.28
C PRO A 397 10.04 -9.52 3.10
N GLY A 398 9.26 -9.95 2.09
CA GLY A 398 8.97 -11.37 1.85
C GLY A 398 7.81 -11.97 2.65
N ALA A 399 7.11 -11.17 3.48
CA ALA A 399 5.98 -11.63 4.30
C ALA A 399 4.80 -12.22 3.48
N PRO A 400 4.06 -13.20 4.03
CA PRO A 400 2.81 -13.69 3.46
C PRO A 400 1.71 -12.61 3.40
N ILE A 401 0.75 -12.79 2.50
CA ILE A 401 -0.38 -11.88 2.32
C ILE A 401 -1.31 -11.96 3.54
N GLY A 402 -1.21 -10.97 4.43
CA GLY A 402 -2.05 -10.84 5.62
C GLY A 402 -1.28 -10.44 6.88
N GLU A 403 0.05 -10.59 6.87
CA GLU A 403 0.91 -10.13 7.96
C GLU A 403 0.82 -8.60 8.15
N ILE A 404 0.85 -8.16 9.40
CA ILE A 404 0.87 -6.76 9.85
C ILE A 404 2.04 -6.63 10.82
N PHE A 405 3.07 -5.86 10.44
CA PHE A 405 4.22 -5.58 11.31
C PHE A 405 4.07 -4.25 12.07
N ALA A 406 3.33 -3.31 11.47
CA ALA A 406 2.85 -2.09 12.09
C ALA A 406 1.67 -1.53 11.29
N LYS A 407 0.79 -0.77 11.95
CA LYS A 407 -0.20 0.13 11.35
C LYS A 407 0.25 1.57 11.60
N LEU A 408 0.57 2.31 10.54
CA LEU A 408 0.82 3.75 10.63
C LEU A 408 -0.47 4.53 10.35
N GLU A 409 -0.62 5.70 10.94
CA GLU A 409 -1.61 6.70 10.51
C GLU A 409 -0.86 7.93 10.00
N LEU A 410 -0.94 8.20 8.70
CA LEU A 410 -0.12 9.21 8.02
C LEU A 410 -0.97 10.17 7.21
N TYR A 411 -0.62 11.45 7.23
CA TYR A 411 -1.00 12.41 6.21
C TYR A 411 0.10 12.47 5.14
N MET A 412 -0.25 12.53 3.86
CA MET A 412 0.72 12.62 2.75
C MET A 412 0.28 13.55 1.63
N TRP A 413 1.26 14.21 1.02
CA TRP A 413 1.09 15.13 -0.11
C TRP A 413 2.33 15.03 -1.02
N LEU A 414 2.13 14.84 -2.32
CA LEU A 414 3.19 14.87 -3.33
C LEU A 414 2.80 15.86 -4.42
N GLY A 415 3.64 16.84 -4.74
CA GLY A 415 3.28 17.84 -5.75
C GLY A 415 4.41 18.78 -6.11
N VAL A 416 4.23 19.52 -7.20
CA VAL A 416 5.22 20.46 -7.73
C VAL A 416 5.47 21.61 -6.76
N THR A 417 6.72 22.08 -6.65
CA THR A 417 7.11 23.06 -5.60
C THR A 417 6.35 24.39 -5.67
N LYS A 418 5.83 24.73 -6.85
CA LYS A 418 4.90 25.86 -7.09
C LYS A 418 3.67 25.83 -6.17
N PHE A 419 3.24 24.65 -5.73
CA PHE A 419 2.09 24.46 -4.83
C PHE A 419 2.46 24.06 -3.39
N THR A 420 3.72 24.20 -2.95
CA THR A 420 4.15 23.81 -1.60
C THR A 420 3.28 24.40 -0.48
N LYS A 421 2.76 25.62 -0.64
CA LYS A 421 1.85 26.25 0.35
C LYS A 421 0.51 25.50 0.55
N SER A 422 0.17 24.59 -0.35
CA SER A 422 -1.00 23.72 -0.27
C SER A 422 -0.69 22.34 0.34
N ASN A 423 0.55 22.08 0.79
CA ASN A 423 0.94 20.80 1.37
C ASN A 423 0.16 20.46 2.65
N ILE A 424 -0.20 21.46 3.46
CA ILE A 424 -0.98 21.32 4.70
C ILE A 424 -2.43 21.81 4.60
N SER A 425 -2.86 22.36 3.46
CA SER A 425 -4.18 23.04 3.36
C SER A 425 -5.40 22.12 3.39
N SER A 426 -5.19 20.79 3.51
CA SER A 426 -6.25 19.78 3.69
C SER A 426 -6.27 19.20 5.12
N LEU A 427 -5.41 19.69 6.02
CA LEU A 427 -5.46 19.35 7.45
C LEU A 427 -6.52 20.20 8.18
N PRO A 428 -7.08 19.69 9.30
CA PRO A 428 -7.86 20.50 10.23
C PRO A 428 -7.04 21.69 10.78
N GLN A 429 -7.73 22.76 11.18
CA GLN A 429 -7.09 24.00 11.65
C GLN A 429 -6.38 23.84 13.00
N GLU A 430 -6.74 22.79 13.73
CA GLU A 430 -6.18 22.38 15.02
C GLU A 430 -4.74 21.82 14.93
N PHE A 431 -4.18 21.65 13.73
CA PHE A 431 -2.80 21.22 13.50
C PHE A 431 -1.91 22.39 13.11
N ILE A 432 -1.28 22.99 14.12
CA ILE A 432 -0.44 24.19 14.00
C ILE A 432 0.94 23.79 13.43
N PRO A 433 1.34 24.32 12.25
CA PRO A 433 2.62 23.96 11.63
C PRO A 433 3.80 24.68 12.28
N VAL A 434 4.80 23.92 12.71
CA VAL A 434 6.07 24.43 13.26
C VAL A 434 7.18 24.27 12.21
N TYR A 435 7.97 25.32 12.01
CA TYR A 435 9.05 25.39 11.02
C TYR A 435 10.41 25.49 11.70
N GLU A 436 11.50 25.17 10.99
CA GLU A 436 12.86 25.24 11.53
C GLU A 436 13.35 26.70 11.66
N GLU A 437 13.54 27.18 12.88
CA GLU A 437 14.08 28.52 13.15
C GLU A 437 15.59 28.55 12.89
N GLY A 438 16.03 29.33 11.89
CA GLY A 438 17.46 29.58 11.66
C GLY A 438 17.85 29.96 10.23
N VAL A 439 17.05 29.61 9.23
CA VAL A 439 17.35 29.95 7.82
C VAL A 439 17.19 31.45 7.60
N ARG A 440 18.31 32.14 7.31
CA ARG A 440 18.32 33.58 7.01
C ARG A 440 17.48 33.87 5.76
N ARG A 441 16.66 34.93 5.79
CA ARG A 441 15.69 35.30 4.74
C ARG A 441 16.33 35.87 3.45
N THR A 442 17.55 35.46 3.11
CA THR A 442 18.39 36.06 2.06
C THR A 442 18.43 35.29 0.73
N GLU A 443 17.90 34.06 0.68
CA GLU A 443 17.91 33.23 -0.52
C GLU A 443 16.49 32.84 -0.96
N ILE A 444 16.03 33.51 -2.02
CA ILE A 444 14.89 33.21 -2.92
C ILE A 444 13.75 32.35 -2.34
N SER A 445 12.85 32.99 -1.58
CA SER A 445 11.38 32.80 -1.51
C SER A 445 10.73 31.39 -1.45
N ARG A 446 11.49 30.30 -1.38
CA ARG A 446 10.99 28.92 -1.29
C ARG A 446 10.26 28.72 0.05
N SER A 447 8.97 28.38 -0.03
CA SER A 447 8.18 28.04 1.15
C SER A 447 8.69 26.73 1.72
N LEU A 448 9.35 26.77 2.88
CA LEU A 448 9.75 25.55 3.58
C LEU A 448 8.52 24.80 4.11
N PRO A 449 8.48 23.46 4.04
CA PRO A 449 7.48 22.65 4.75
C PRO A 449 7.73 22.67 6.27
N PRO A 450 6.71 22.38 7.11
CA PRO A 450 6.91 22.27 8.54
C PRO A 450 7.69 21.01 8.93
N ILE A 451 8.39 21.09 10.07
CA ILE A 451 9.16 19.99 10.69
C ILE A 451 8.31 19.17 11.68
N LYS A 452 7.26 19.76 12.24
CA LYS A 452 6.21 19.07 13.01
C LYS A 452 4.88 19.82 12.93
N LEU A 453 3.79 19.12 13.24
CA LEU A 453 2.50 19.73 13.56
C LEU A 453 2.27 19.58 15.06
N ASN A 454 2.02 20.69 15.75
CA ASN A 454 1.53 20.67 17.13
C ASN A 454 0.00 20.69 17.11
N SER A 455 -0.64 20.01 18.07
CA SER A 455 -2.09 20.09 18.26
C SER A 455 -2.42 20.21 19.73
N ASP A 456 -2.87 21.40 20.13
CA ASP A 456 -3.23 21.73 21.51
C ASP A 456 -4.72 21.44 21.80
N TYR A 457 -5.43 20.82 20.85
CA TYR A 457 -6.88 20.67 20.86
C TYR A 457 -7.33 19.29 21.35
N ASN A 458 -7.89 19.27 22.56
CA ASN A 458 -8.53 18.08 23.11
C ASN A 458 -10.06 18.12 22.86
N SER A 459 -10.59 17.09 22.22
CA SER A 459 -12.04 16.89 22.03
C SER A 459 -12.53 15.61 22.67
N TYR A 460 -13.64 15.70 23.39
CA TYR A 460 -14.27 14.57 24.08
C TYR A 460 -15.22 13.82 23.14
N PHE A 461 -14.83 12.62 22.74
CA PHE A 461 -15.65 11.71 21.93
C PHE A 461 -16.14 10.53 22.77
N GLN A 462 -17.42 10.17 22.66
CA GLN A 462 -17.96 8.94 23.24
C GLN A 462 -18.12 7.88 22.15
N LEU A 463 -17.15 6.98 22.01
CA LEU A 463 -17.34 5.77 21.23
C LEU A 463 -18.34 4.84 21.95
N ARG A 464 -19.27 4.26 21.19
CA ARG A 464 -20.15 3.18 21.67
C ARG A 464 -20.10 2.01 20.70
N ALA A 465 -19.72 0.84 21.19
CA ALA A 465 -19.64 -0.40 20.41
C ALA A 465 -20.68 -1.39 20.92
N HIS A 466 -21.70 -1.68 20.11
CA HIS A 466 -22.72 -2.68 20.43
C HIS A 466 -22.31 -4.03 19.83
N LEU A 467 -21.83 -4.95 20.67
CA LEU A 467 -21.54 -6.32 20.29
C LEU A 467 -22.78 -7.20 20.50
N TYR A 468 -23.09 -8.04 19.51
CA TYR A 468 -24.26 -8.92 19.53
C TYR A 468 -23.80 -10.37 19.41
N GLN A 469 -23.85 -11.11 20.53
CA GLN A 469 -23.65 -12.56 20.54
C GLN A 469 -24.88 -13.26 19.91
N ALA A 470 -24.66 -14.40 19.26
CA ALA A 470 -25.76 -15.21 18.73
C ALA A 470 -26.55 -15.86 19.88
N ARG A 471 -27.89 -15.81 19.81
CA ARG A 471 -28.77 -16.43 20.81
C ARG A 471 -28.52 -17.94 20.87
N GLY A 472 -28.31 -18.47 22.07
CA GLY A 472 -28.11 -19.90 22.33
C GLY A 472 -26.64 -20.35 22.40
N VAL A 473 -25.67 -19.44 22.23
CA VAL A 473 -24.27 -19.72 22.59
C VAL A 473 -24.15 -19.54 24.11
N LEU A 474 -24.01 -20.67 24.82
CA LEU A 474 -23.64 -20.68 26.24
C LEU A 474 -22.16 -20.34 26.41
N ALA A 475 -21.77 -19.88 27.61
CA ALA A 475 -20.37 -19.90 28.02
C ALA A 475 -19.81 -21.32 27.94
N ALA A 476 -18.62 -21.48 27.40
CA ALA A 476 -18.05 -22.79 27.09
C ALA A 476 -17.16 -23.36 28.22
N ASP A 477 -16.66 -22.51 29.12
CA ASP A 477 -16.04 -22.92 30.39
C ASP A 477 -16.16 -21.83 31.47
N ASP A 478 -16.15 -22.24 32.75
CA ASP A 478 -16.19 -21.32 33.90
C ASP A 478 -14.88 -20.52 34.08
N THR A 479 -13.83 -20.83 33.32
CA THR A 479 -12.55 -20.12 33.33
C THR A 479 -12.49 -18.92 32.36
N GLY A 480 -13.50 -18.77 31.49
CA GLY A 480 -13.54 -17.73 30.47
C GLY A 480 -12.52 -17.88 29.34
N LEU A 481 -11.91 -19.06 29.17
CA LEU A 481 -10.86 -19.30 28.16
C LEU A 481 -11.43 -19.53 26.76
N SER A 482 -12.61 -20.14 26.67
CA SER A 482 -13.31 -20.42 25.41
C SER A 482 -14.32 -19.34 25.00
N ASP A 483 -14.48 -18.29 25.80
CA ASP A 483 -15.56 -17.30 25.67
C ASP A 483 -15.12 -16.03 24.91
N PRO A 484 -16.00 -15.42 24.09
CA PRO A 484 -15.67 -14.24 23.29
C PRO A 484 -15.62 -12.96 24.14
N PHE A 485 -14.40 -12.47 24.42
CA PHE A 485 -14.19 -11.13 24.98
C PHE A 485 -13.89 -10.10 23.88
N ALA A 486 -14.10 -8.81 24.20
CA ALA A 486 -13.69 -7.69 23.37
C ALA A 486 -12.63 -6.85 24.09
N LYS A 487 -11.53 -6.56 23.38
CA LYS A 487 -10.45 -5.67 23.83
C LYS A 487 -10.49 -4.40 23.00
N VAL A 488 -10.59 -3.25 23.65
CA VAL A 488 -10.55 -1.92 23.05
C VAL A 488 -9.22 -1.27 23.42
N VAL A 489 -8.48 -0.81 22.41
CA VAL A 489 -7.16 -0.20 22.57
C VAL A 489 -7.17 1.18 21.91
N PHE A 490 -6.71 2.18 22.66
CA PHE A 490 -6.49 3.55 22.18
C PHE A 490 -5.08 3.95 22.59
N SER A 491 -4.15 4.07 21.64
CA SER A 491 -2.74 4.28 21.96
C SER A 491 -2.23 3.21 22.96
N THR A 492 -1.66 3.60 24.09
CA THR A 492 -1.20 2.73 25.18
C THR A 492 -2.34 2.22 26.08
N GLN A 493 -3.48 2.91 26.10
CA GLN A 493 -4.61 2.57 26.97
C GLN A 493 -5.37 1.36 26.41
N CYS A 494 -5.67 0.40 27.29
CA CYS A 494 -6.33 -0.85 26.92
C CYS A 494 -7.38 -1.23 27.96
N GLN A 495 -8.62 -1.47 27.52
CA GLN A 495 -9.68 -2.02 28.34
C GLN A 495 -10.23 -3.29 27.67
N SER A 496 -10.56 -4.30 28.47
CA SER A 496 -11.21 -5.52 28.00
C SER A 496 -12.54 -5.71 28.71
N THR A 497 -13.56 -6.20 28.01
CA THR A 497 -14.79 -6.67 28.65
C THR A 497 -14.45 -7.78 29.63
N ARG A 498 -15.06 -7.78 30.82
CA ARG A 498 -15.02 -8.96 31.70
C ARG A 498 -15.59 -10.16 30.93
N VAL A 499 -14.94 -11.31 31.04
CA VAL A 499 -15.50 -12.54 30.48
C VAL A 499 -16.73 -12.90 31.32
N SER A 500 -17.88 -12.96 30.67
CA SER A 500 -19.18 -13.07 31.34
C SER A 500 -19.55 -14.53 31.56
N THR A 501 -19.00 -15.15 32.62
CA THR A 501 -19.68 -16.29 33.26
C THR A 501 -21.14 -15.91 33.47
N VAL A 502 -22.06 -16.74 32.96
CA VAL A 502 -23.44 -16.32 32.72
C VAL A 502 -24.24 -16.23 34.03
N ASN A 503 -24.09 -15.10 34.74
CA ASN A 503 -25.06 -14.55 35.67
C ASN A 503 -24.78 -13.05 35.89
N HIS A 504 -25.83 -12.23 35.83
CA HIS A 504 -25.85 -10.78 36.06
C HIS A 504 -25.05 -9.90 35.07
N LEU A 505 -25.73 -9.52 33.99
CA LEU A 505 -25.59 -8.18 33.42
C LEU A 505 -25.78 -7.13 34.52
N LEU A 506 -24.78 -6.27 34.72
CA LEU A 506 -24.91 -5.02 35.47
C LEU A 506 -24.33 -3.87 34.63
N VAL A 507 -25.27 -3.05 34.15
CA VAL A 507 -25.20 -1.63 33.72
C VAL A 507 -23.82 -1.08 33.36
#